data_AF-A0A9B0WKS8-F1
#
_entry.id   AF-A0A9B0WKS8-F1
#
_cell.length_a   1.000
_cell.length_b   1.000
_cell.length_c   1.000
_cell.angle_alpha   90.00
_cell.angle_beta   90.00
_cell.angle_gamma   90.00
#
_symmetry.space_group_name_H-M   'P 1'
#
loop_
_entity.id
_entity.type
_entity.pdbx_description
1 polymer ?
#
loop_
_entity_poly.entity_id
_entity_poly.type
_entity_poly.pdbx_seq_one_letter_code
_entity_poly.pdbx_strand_id
1 'polypeptide(L)'
;MPKRGCPFGDAAPLQLKVRVGPKELSRGVCGERYSREVFDLLEAASRACSSCVRSVDGKAVCSQCERPLCGQCLRTCWGCGAVACALCSTIDYSDVHEKALCTNCAMFET
;
A
#
# COMPACT_ATOMS: atom_id res chain seq x y z
N MET A 1 -8.97 69.13 -23.20
CA MET A 1 -9.85 67.94 -23.35
C MET A 1 -9.91 67.20 -22.02
N PRO A 2 -11.09 66.93 -21.44
CA PRO A 2 -11.17 66.19 -20.18
C PRO A 2 -10.86 64.71 -20.41
N LYS A 3 -10.00 64.12 -19.57
CA LYS A 3 -9.66 62.69 -19.64
C LYS A 3 -10.91 61.87 -19.32
N ARG A 4 -11.20 60.84 -20.14
CA ARG A 4 -12.32 59.92 -19.89
C ARG A 4 -12.11 59.23 -18.55
N GLY A 5 -13.18 59.12 -17.75
CA GLY A 5 -13.16 58.40 -16.48
C GLY A 5 -12.87 56.90 -16.66
N CYS A 6 -12.28 56.27 -15.64
CA CYS A 6 -11.94 54.85 -15.64
C CYS A 6 -13.23 54.01 -15.72
N PRO A 7 -13.41 53.15 -16.74
CA PRO A 7 -14.63 52.35 -16.91
C PRO A 7 -14.81 51.24 -15.87
N PHE A 8 -13.82 51.03 -14.99
CA PHE A 8 -13.81 49.97 -13.98
C PHE A 8 -13.99 50.47 -12.54
N GLY A 9 -14.21 51.78 -12.33
CA GLY A 9 -14.22 52.38 -11.00
C GLY A 9 -15.35 51.90 -10.07
N ASP A 10 -16.54 51.68 -10.62
CA ASP A 10 -17.76 51.48 -9.80
C ASP A 10 -18.34 50.05 -9.86
N ALA A 11 -17.82 49.17 -10.73
CA ALA A 11 -18.39 47.85 -10.99
C ALA A 11 -17.47 46.66 -10.67
N ALA A 12 -16.22 46.90 -10.29
CA ALA A 12 -15.32 45.82 -9.90
C ALA A 12 -15.64 45.39 -8.46
N PRO A 13 -15.95 44.11 -8.19
CA PRO A 13 -16.10 43.63 -6.82
C PRO A 13 -14.81 43.91 -6.06
N LEU A 14 -14.93 44.47 -4.85
CA LEU A 14 -13.79 44.65 -3.95
C LEU A 14 -13.08 43.31 -3.81
N GLN A 15 -11.85 43.22 -4.31
CA GLN A 15 -11.02 42.03 -4.14
C GLN A 15 -10.61 41.95 -2.66
N LEU A 16 -11.46 41.29 -1.87
CA LEU A 16 -11.23 41.07 -0.45
C LEU A 16 -10.12 40.05 -0.31
N LYS A 17 -8.92 40.53 0.04
CA LYS A 17 -7.80 39.65 0.40
C LYS A 17 -8.07 39.03 1.77
N VAL A 18 -8.64 37.83 1.77
CA VAL A 18 -8.78 37.04 3.00
C VAL A 18 -7.41 36.43 3.33
N ARG A 19 -6.95 36.59 4.57
CA ARG A 19 -5.81 35.83 5.09
C ARG A 19 -6.27 34.41 5.37
N VAL A 20 -5.75 33.45 4.61
CA VAL A 20 -5.97 32.02 4.84
C VAL A 20 -4.75 31.46 5.55
N GLY A 21 -4.94 30.83 6.70
CA GLY A 21 -3.91 30.21 7.51
C GLY A 21 -3.62 28.75 7.12
N PRO A 22 -2.50 28.17 7.60
CA PRO A 22 -2.12 26.78 7.31
C PRO A 22 -3.18 25.74 7.71
N LYS A 23 -4.00 26.04 8.72
CA LYS A 23 -5.09 25.18 9.20
C LYS A 23 -6.28 25.12 8.23
N GLU A 24 -6.58 26.24 7.59
CA GLU A 24 -7.66 26.34 6.59
C GLU A 24 -7.21 25.74 5.25
N LEU A 25 -5.93 25.90 4.90
CA LEU A 25 -5.32 25.25 3.75
C LEU A 25 -5.28 23.71 3.90
N SER A 26 -4.93 23.21 5.08
CA SER A 26 -4.82 21.77 5.33
C SER A 26 -6.18 21.06 5.41
N ARG A 27 -7.29 21.80 5.61
CA ARG A 27 -8.66 21.28 5.64
C ARG A 27 -9.49 21.80 4.46
N GLY A 28 -8.93 21.72 3.25
CA GLY A 28 -9.62 22.16 2.02
C GLY A 28 -10.97 21.46 1.78
N VAL A 29 -11.68 21.83 0.72
CA VAL A 29 -13.07 21.42 0.39
C VAL A 29 -13.32 19.91 0.41
N CYS A 30 -12.27 19.08 0.28
CA CYS A 30 -12.33 17.61 0.36
C CYS A 30 -11.37 17.00 1.41
N GLY A 31 -10.86 17.79 2.37
CA GLY A 31 -9.81 17.34 3.31
C GLY A 31 -10.21 16.10 4.12
N GLU A 32 -11.48 15.99 4.50
CA GLU A 32 -11.99 14.84 5.25
C GLU A 32 -12.00 13.56 4.40
N ARG A 33 -12.46 13.63 3.14
CA ARG A 33 -12.43 12.49 2.20
C ARG A 33 -11.01 12.01 1.95
N TYR A 34 -10.09 12.93 1.62
CA TYR A 34 -8.69 12.58 1.40
C TYR A 34 -8.04 12.00 2.66
N SER A 35 -8.35 12.54 3.84
CA SER A 35 -7.83 11.99 5.09
C SER A 35 -8.31 10.56 5.30
N ARG A 36 -9.59 10.30 5.04
CA ARG A 36 -10.20 8.96 5.18
C ARG A 36 -9.59 7.98 4.19
N GLU A 37 -9.44 8.37 2.93
CA GLU A 37 -8.78 7.53 1.91
C GLU A 37 -7.34 7.19 2.31
N VAL A 38 -6.59 8.14 2.87
CA VAL A 38 -5.22 7.90 3.37
C VAL A 38 -5.21 7.00 4.61
N PHE A 39 -6.16 7.19 5.53
CA PHE A 39 -6.26 6.37 6.75
C PHE A 39 -6.75 4.95 6.45
N ASP A 40 -7.71 4.75 5.55
CA ASP A 40 -8.22 3.44 5.14
C ASP A 40 -7.11 2.64 4.41
N LEU A 41 -6.29 3.33 3.59
CA LEU A 41 -5.11 2.73 2.97
C LEU A 41 -4.04 2.33 4.01
N LEU A 42 -3.96 3.10 5.11
CA LEU A 42 -3.03 2.85 6.21
C LEU A 42 -3.54 1.76 7.17
N GLU A 43 -4.86 1.63 7.37
CA GLU A 43 -5.47 0.54 8.14
C GLU A 43 -5.41 -0.79 7.38
N ALA A 44 -5.57 -0.78 6.05
CA ALA A 44 -5.29 -1.94 5.20
C ALA A 44 -3.80 -2.32 5.20
N ALA A 45 -2.91 -1.36 5.51
CA ALA A 45 -1.50 -1.60 5.77
C ALA A 45 -1.30 -2.03 7.24
N SER A 46 -1.72 -3.25 7.59
CA SER A 46 -1.36 -3.88 8.86
C SER A 46 0.17 -3.84 9.05
N ARG A 47 0.66 -2.90 9.87
CA ARG A 47 2.07 -2.79 10.27
C ARG A 47 2.32 -3.86 11.35
N ALA A 48 3.17 -4.89 11.20
CA ALA A 48 4.30 -5.10 10.29
C ALA A 48 4.60 -6.60 10.01
N CYS A 49 5.19 -6.90 8.84
CA CYS A 49 5.88 -8.14 8.54
C CYS A 49 7.26 -7.85 7.94
N SER A 50 8.35 -8.13 8.66
CA SER A 50 9.73 -8.02 8.15
C SER A 50 10.31 -9.42 7.88
N SER A 51 9.51 -10.29 7.26
CA SER A 51 9.67 -11.77 7.25
C SER A 51 9.20 -12.48 8.52
N CYS A 52 8.03 -12.09 9.03
CA CYS A 52 7.15 -12.88 9.93
C CYS A 52 7.33 -12.72 11.47
N VAL A 53 7.91 -11.62 11.99
CA VAL A 53 8.06 -11.42 13.47
C VAL A 53 6.79 -10.92 14.18
N ARG A 54 5.75 -10.43 13.50
CA ARG A 54 4.47 -10.04 14.13
C ARG A 54 3.28 -10.24 13.20
N SER A 55 2.95 -11.49 12.87
CA SER A 55 1.64 -11.77 12.29
C SER A 55 0.58 -11.68 13.41
N VAL A 56 -0.24 -10.63 13.39
CA VAL A 56 -1.40 -10.49 14.30
C VAL A 56 -2.44 -11.59 14.05
N ASP A 57 -2.45 -12.20 12.86
CA ASP A 57 -3.40 -13.26 12.44
C ASP A 57 -2.76 -14.31 11.50
N GLY A 58 -1.60 -14.86 11.84
CA GLY A 58 -0.97 -15.91 11.03
C GLY A 58 -1.81 -17.20 11.03
N LYS A 59 -2.71 -17.38 10.04
CA LYS A 59 -3.55 -18.58 9.92
C LYS A 59 -2.79 -19.80 9.38
N ALA A 60 -1.64 -19.59 8.74
CA ALA A 60 -0.85 -20.64 8.10
C ALA A 60 0.57 -20.70 8.66
N VAL A 61 1.14 -21.90 8.67
CA VAL A 61 2.46 -22.20 9.24
C VAL A 61 3.30 -22.88 8.16
N CYS A 62 4.58 -22.50 8.06
CA CYS A 62 5.52 -23.16 7.16
C CYS A 62 5.72 -24.63 7.57
N SER A 63 5.58 -25.58 6.65
CA SER A 63 5.76 -27.01 6.94
C SER A 63 7.19 -27.39 7.34
N GLN A 64 8.18 -26.56 6.99
CA GLN A 64 9.60 -26.88 7.16
C GLN A 64 10.22 -26.24 8.41
N CYS A 65 9.90 -24.98 8.69
CA CYS A 65 10.49 -24.21 9.79
C CYS A 65 9.48 -23.78 10.85
N GLU A 66 8.22 -24.20 10.70
CA GLU A 66 7.11 -23.99 11.66
C GLU A 66 6.82 -22.54 12.02
N ARG A 67 7.36 -21.57 11.27
CA ARG A 67 7.09 -20.14 11.49
C ARG A 67 5.70 -19.78 10.96
N PRO A 68 4.91 -18.98 11.70
CA PRO A 68 3.63 -18.46 11.20
C PRO A 68 3.88 -17.50 10.03
N LEU A 69 3.00 -17.52 9.04
CA LEU A 69 3.12 -16.72 7.82
C LEU A 69 1.90 -15.81 7.65
N CYS A 70 2.15 -14.57 7.21
CA CYS A 70 1.09 -13.74 6.65
C CYS A 70 0.79 -14.15 5.20
N GLY A 71 -0.33 -13.66 4.65
CA GLY A 71 -0.73 -13.95 3.27
C GLY A 71 0.34 -13.62 2.22
N GLN A 72 1.16 -12.59 2.46
CA GLN A 72 2.25 -12.20 1.56
C GLN A 72 3.50 -13.11 1.64
N CYS A 73 3.73 -13.77 2.78
CA CYS A 73 4.89 -14.65 2.99
C CYS A 73 4.58 -16.12 2.74
N LEU A 74 3.31 -16.45 2.49
CA LEU A 74 2.84 -17.79 2.18
C LEU A 74 3.12 -18.12 0.72
N ARG A 75 3.80 -19.25 0.48
CA ARG A 75 3.94 -19.88 -0.82
C ARG A 75 3.39 -21.30 -0.75
N THR A 76 2.74 -21.75 -1.81
CA THR A 76 2.30 -23.14 -1.93
C THR A 76 3.24 -23.86 -2.87
N CYS A 77 3.83 -24.95 -2.40
CA CYS A 77 4.67 -25.79 -3.22
C CYS A 77 3.86 -26.39 -4.36
N TRP A 78 4.32 -26.22 -5.61
CA TRP A 78 3.67 -26.80 -6.78
C TRP A 78 3.66 -28.33 -6.75
N GLY A 79 4.75 -28.96 -6.28
CA GLY A 79 4.88 -30.42 -6.29
C GLY A 79 4.04 -31.14 -5.22
N CYS A 80 4.04 -30.64 -3.98
CA CYS A 80 3.39 -31.32 -2.85
C CYS A 80 2.23 -30.55 -2.21
N GLY A 81 1.92 -29.33 -2.69
CA GLY A 81 0.85 -28.49 -2.13
C GLY A 81 1.13 -27.95 -0.73
N ALA A 82 2.28 -28.27 -0.13
CA ALA A 82 2.63 -27.82 1.21
C ALA A 82 2.88 -26.31 1.25
N VAL A 83 2.51 -25.69 2.37
CA VAL A 83 2.80 -24.28 2.63
C VAL A 83 4.26 -24.12 3.04
N ALA A 84 4.99 -23.29 2.31
CA ALA A 84 6.37 -22.92 2.60
C ALA A 84 6.52 -21.40 2.73
N CYS A 85 7.45 -20.96 3.58
CA CYS A 85 7.84 -19.56 3.65
C CYS A 85 8.84 -19.22 2.54
N ALA A 86 9.03 -17.93 2.25
CA ALA A 86 9.98 -17.47 1.23
C ALA A 86 11.43 -17.97 1.42
N LEU A 87 11.83 -18.35 2.63
CA LEU A 87 13.16 -18.93 2.91
C LEU A 87 13.22 -20.45 2.71
N CYS A 88 12.09 -21.14 2.82
CA CYS A 88 11.98 -22.60 2.66
C CYS A 88 11.41 -22.98 1.28
N SER A 89 11.20 -22.00 0.41
CA SER A 89 10.78 -22.19 -0.97
C SER A 89 11.80 -21.63 -1.94
N THR A 90 12.08 -22.35 -3.01
CA THR A 90 12.77 -21.85 -4.19
C THR A 90 11.73 -21.47 -5.25
N ILE A 91 11.99 -20.38 -5.99
CA ILE A 91 11.18 -20.02 -7.16
C ILE A 91 11.89 -20.57 -8.38
N ASP A 92 11.21 -21.44 -9.10
CA ASP A 92 11.63 -21.88 -10.42
C ASP A 92 11.08 -20.92 -11.49
N TYR A 93 12.00 -20.47 -12.34
CA TYR A 93 11.73 -19.55 -13.46
C TYR A 93 11.88 -20.25 -14.82
N SER A 94 11.99 -21.58 -14.84
CA SER A 94 12.18 -22.35 -16.08
C SER A 94 10.98 -22.30 -17.03
N ASP A 95 9.78 -22.08 -16.49
CA ASP A 95 8.52 -22.02 -17.21
C ASP A 95 7.96 -20.59 -17.33
N VAL A 96 6.97 -20.41 -18.22
CA VAL A 96 6.22 -19.15 -18.43
C VAL A 96 5.52 -18.65 -17.15
N HIS A 97 5.31 -19.52 -16.17
CA HIS A 97 4.72 -19.19 -14.88
C HIS A 97 5.71 -19.48 -13.75
N GLU A 98 5.91 -18.50 -12.86
CA GLU A 98 6.72 -18.66 -11.64
C GLU A 98 6.13 -19.76 -10.75
N LYS A 99 6.90 -20.81 -10.46
CA LYS A 99 6.49 -21.91 -9.59
C LYS A 99 7.30 -21.88 -8.29
N ALA A 100 6.63 -21.98 -7.16
CA ALA A 100 7.31 -22.15 -5.88
C ALA A 100 7.45 -23.64 -5.54
N LEU A 101 8.64 -24.08 -5.16
CA LEU A 101 8.92 -25.44 -4.70
C LEU A 101 9.47 -25.38 -3.28
N CYS A 102 9.05 -26.28 -2.39
CA CYS A 102 9.70 -26.42 -1.10
C CYS A 102 11.11 -26.99 -1.27
N THR A 103 11.99 -26.79 -0.29
CA THR A 103 13.36 -27.32 -0.31
C THR A 103 13.44 -28.82 -0.62
N ASN A 104 12.43 -29.60 -0.21
CA ASN A 104 12.41 -31.03 -0.51
C ASN A 104 12.08 -31.28 -1.98
N CYS A 105 11.00 -30.71 -2.51
CA CYS A 105 10.64 -30.89 -3.93
C CYS A 105 11.70 -30.34 -4.88
N ALA A 106 12.34 -29.21 -4.53
CA ALA A 106 13.42 -28.64 -5.32
C ALA A 106 14.63 -29.58 -5.47
N MET A 107 14.90 -30.43 -4.46
CA MET A 107 16.01 -31.40 -4.51
C MET A 107 15.70 -32.64 -5.37
N PHE A 108 14.43 -32.90 -5.70
CA PHE A 108 14.03 -34.03 -6.54
C PHE A 108 13.81 -33.66 -8.01
N GLU A 109 13.91 -32.38 -8.37
CA GLU A 109 13.81 -31.89 -9.76
C GLU A 109 15.18 -31.84 -10.49
N THR A 110 16.23 -32.41 -9.90
CA THR A 110 17.55 -32.57 -10.55
C THR A 110 17.63 -33.80 -11.44
#